data_AF-A0A7Y8WJK3-F1
#
_entry.id   AF-A0A7Y8WJK3-F1
#
_cell.length_a   1.000
_cell.length_b   1.000
_cell.length_c   1.000
_cell.angle_alpha   90.00
_cell.angle_beta   90.00
_cell.angle_gamma   90.00
#
_symmetry.space_group_name_H-M   'P 1'
#
loop_
_entity.id
_entity.type
_entity.pdbx_description
1 polymer ?
#
loop_
_entity_poly.entity_id
_entity_poly.type
_entity_poly.pdbx_seq_one_letter_code
_entity_poly.pdbx_strand_id
1 'polypeptide(L)' 'MRKYIVLLGALLMVLSSFYIMYKINQPVVGAIGNGTIAPMVWVTLIFTAIGGVFLLVFGILLFLKENKQKINREIKR' A
#
# COMPACT_ATOMS: atom_id res chain seq x y z
N MET A 1 -0.65 -2.40 19.33
CA MET A 1 -1.19 -1.24 18.58
C MET A 1 -0.38 -0.92 17.33
N ARG A 2 0.92 -0.57 17.40
CA ARG A 2 1.74 -0.15 16.24
C ARG A 2 1.67 -1.06 15.00
N LYS A 3 1.71 -2.39 15.20
CA LYS A 3 1.64 -3.36 14.10
C LYS A 3 0.35 -3.31 13.27
N TYR A 4 -0.79 -3.08 13.92
CA TYR A 4 -2.07 -2.96 13.22
C TYR A 4 -2.16 -1.64 12.45
N ILE A 5 -1.56 -0.57 12.97
CA ILE A 5 -1.49 0.73 12.28
C ILE A 5 -0.64 0.60 11.01
N VAL A 6 0.49 -0.11 11.06
CA VAL A 6 1.35 -0.37 9.88
C VAL A 6 0.59 -1.20 8.84
N LEU A 7 -0.12 -2.25 9.26
CA LEU A 7 -0.89 -3.11 8.36
C LEU A 7 -2.06 -2.36 7.71
N LEU A 8 -2.79 -1.56 8.48
CA LEU A 8 -3.91 -0.76 8.01
C LEU A 8 -3.46 0.37 7.09
N GLY A 9 -2.32 1.01 7.41
CA GLY A 9 -1.68 2.00 6.53
C GLY A 9 -1.20 1.40 5.21
N ALA A 10 -0.62 0.20 5.24
CA ALA A 10 -0.22 -0.51 4.02
C ALA A 10 -1.44 -0.86 3.14
N LEU A 11 -2.53 -1.32 3.76
CA LEU A 11 -3.79 -1.60 3.06
C LEU A 11 -4.36 -0.34 2.38
N LEU A 12 -4.37 0.80 3.10
CA LEU A 12 -4.85 2.07 2.56
C LEU A 12 -3.96 2.58 1.41
N MET A 13 -2.63 2.39 1.48
CA MET A 13 -1.73 2.73 0.37
C MET A 13 -2.00 1.90 -0.88
N VAL A 14 -2.28 0.60 -0.72
CA VAL A 14 -2.62 -0.25 -1.86
C VAL A 14 -3.96 0.17 -2.47
N LEU A 15 -4.97 0.42 -1.64
CA LEU A 15 -6.29 0.88 -2.09
C LEU A 15 -6.24 2.23 -2.80
N SER A 16 -5.38 3.16 -2.35
CA SER A 16 -5.23 4.45 -3.00
C SER A 16 -4.62 4.33 -4.39
N SER A 17 -3.70 3.38 -4.63
CA SER A 17 -3.17 3.07 -5.96
C SER A 17 -4.28 2.65 -6.93
N PHE A 18 -5.20 1.77 -6.47
CA PHE A 18 -6.35 1.35 -7.27
C PHE A 18 -7.34 2.50 -7.53
N TYR A 19 -7.56 3.35 -6.54
CA TYR A 19 -8.42 4.54 -6.69
C TYR A 19 -7.86 5.52 -7.72
N ILE A 20 -6.54 5.74 -7.73
CA ILE A 20 -5.85 6.58 -8.73
C ILE A 20 -6.01 5.97 -10.13
N MET A 21 -5.79 4.66 -10.28
CA MET A 21 -6.04 3.96 -11.56
C MET A 21 -7.48 4.13 -12.03
N TYR A 22 -8.46 3.99 -11.13
CA TYR A 22 -9.86 4.15 -11.45
C TYR A 22 -10.17 5.58 -11.94
N LYS A 23 -9.64 6.59 -11.25
CA LYS A 23 -9.81 7.99 -11.65
C LYS A 23 -9.20 8.34 -12.99
N ILE A 24 -8.05 7.76 -13.34
CA ILE A 24 -7.38 8.00 -14.63
C ILE A 24 -8.18 7.40 -15.79
N ASN A 25 -8.82 6.25 -15.58
CA ASN A 25 -9.59 5.55 -16.61
C ASN A 25 -11.05 6.03 -16.72
N GLN A 26 -11.52 6.90 -15.82
CA GLN A 26 -12.86 7.48 -15.95
C GLN A 26 -12.89 8.49 -17.11
N PRO A 27 -13.79 8.33 -18.10
CA PRO A 27 -13.93 9.29 -19.17
C PRO A 27 -14.40 10.63 -18.60
N VAL A 28 -13.54 11.65 -18.67
CA VAL A 28 -13.88 13.02 -18.27
C VAL A 28 -14.75 13.63 -19.36
N VAL A 29 -16.07 13.53 -19.20
CA VAL A 29 -17.04 14.20 -20.07
C VAL A 29 -17.07 15.70 -19.74
N GLY A 30 -16.19 16.47 -20.39
CA GLY A 30 -16.13 17.93 -20.26
C GLY A 30 -15.20 18.57 -21.30
N ALA A 31 -15.39 19.86 -21.60
CA ALA A 31 -14.69 20.62 -22.66
C ALA A 31 -13.16 20.75 -22.51
N ILE A 32 -12.57 20.09 -21.51
CA ILE A 32 -11.14 20.06 -21.20
C ILE A 32 -10.71 18.60 -21.26
N GLY A 33 -10.27 18.11 -22.43
CA GLY A 33 -9.95 16.68 -22.48
C GLY A 33 -9.46 16.05 -23.79
N ASN A 34 -8.63 16.72 -24.59
CA ASN A 34 -7.57 15.98 -25.30
C ASN A 34 -6.44 15.73 -24.28
N GLY A 35 -6.76 14.95 -23.23
CA GLY A 35 -5.97 14.88 -22.00
C GLY A 35 -4.88 13.82 -22.11
N THR A 36 -3.69 14.20 -22.55
CA THR A 36 -2.51 13.35 -22.35
C THR A 36 -2.32 13.13 -20.84
N ILE A 37 -2.28 11.87 -20.42
CA ILE A 37 -2.01 11.52 -19.01
C ILE A 37 -0.61 12.03 -18.69
N ALA A 38 -0.49 12.93 -17.71
CA ALA A 38 0.81 13.47 -17.31
C ALA A 38 1.74 12.32 -16.87
N PRO A 39 2.99 12.24 -17.37
CA PRO A 39 3.94 11.18 -17.00
C PRO A 39 4.13 11.02 -15.50
N MET A 40 4.02 12.13 -14.76
CA MET A 40 4.11 12.16 -13.30
C MET A 40 3.08 11.27 -12.60
N VAL A 41 1.88 11.10 -13.18
CA VAL A 41 0.83 10.24 -12.64
C VAL A 41 1.25 8.77 -12.64
N TRP A 42 1.89 8.31 -13.72
CA TRP A 42 2.41 6.95 -13.82
C TRP A 42 3.53 6.70 -12.83
N VAL A 43 4.43 7.68 -12.64
CA VAL A 43 5.49 7.61 -11.63
C VAL A 43 4.87 7.47 -10.23
N THR A 44 3.91 8.33 -9.87
CA THR A 44 3.23 8.24 -8.57
C THR A 44 2.53 6.89 -8.38
N LEU A 45 1.91 6.34 -9.43
CA LEU A 45 1.21 5.06 -9.36
C LEU A 45 2.17 3.89 -9.12
N ILE A 46 3.30 3.85 -9.83
CA ILE A 46 4.34 2.83 -9.64
C ILE A 46 4.93 2.91 -8.23
N PHE A 47 5.31 4.11 -7.78
CA PHE A 47 5.90 4.28 -6.46
C PHE A 47 4.92 3.98 -5.32
N THR A 48 3.65 4.36 -5.45
CA THR A 48 2.63 4.03 -4.43
C THR A 48 2.32 2.54 -4.39
N ALA A 49 2.25 1.87 -5.54
CA ALA A 49 2.06 0.43 -5.61
C ALA A 49 3.24 -0.34 -4.98
N ILE A 50 4.47 -0.02 -5.38
CA ILE A 50 5.69 -0.64 -4.83
C ILE A 50 5.80 -0.37 -3.32
N GLY A 51 5.59 0.87 -2.89
CA GLY A 51 5.64 1.26 -1.48
C GLY A 51 4.58 0.54 -0.63
N GLY A 52 3.36 0.40 -1.13
CA GLY A 52 2.29 -0.34 -0.48
C GLY A 52 2.62 -1.83 -0.29
N VAL A 53 3.18 -2.47 -1.33
CA VAL A 53 3.64 -3.88 -1.25
C VAL A 53 4.78 -4.03 -0.23
N PHE A 54 5.77 -3.14 -0.26
CA PHE A 54 6.88 -3.17 0.70
C PHE A 54 6.40 -3.03 2.14
N LEU A 55 5.48 -2.11 2.42
CA LEU A 55 4.91 -1.92 3.76
C LEU A 55 4.07 -3.12 4.21
N LEU A 56 3.35 -3.77 3.28
CA LEU A 56 2.61 -5.01 3.56
C LEU A 56 3.57 -6.13 3.98
N VAL A 57 4.63 -6.37 3.19
CA VAL A 57 5.64 -7.40 3.51
C VAL A 57 6.32 -7.08 4.85
N PHE A 58 6.70 -5.82 5.07
CA PHE A 58 7.31 -5.40 6.33
C PHE A 58 6.36 -5.60 7.53
N GLY A 59 5.08 -5.29 7.37
CA GLY A 59 4.05 -5.53 8.39
C GLY A 59 3.91 -7.03 8.74
N ILE A 60 3.90 -7.91 7.72
CA ILE A 60 3.83 -9.36 7.89
C ILE A 60 5.07 -9.89 8.62
N LEU A 61 6.27 -9.47 8.21
CA LEU A 61 7.53 -9.88 8.84
C LEU A 61 7.60 -9.47 10.31
N LEU A 62 7.09 -8.27 10.63
CA LEU A 62 7.03 -7.78 12.01
C LEU A 62 6.09 -8.65 12.87
N PHE A 63 4.97 -9.09 12.30
CA PHE A 63 4.04 -10.01 12.95
C PHE A 63 4.65 -11.40 13.20
N LEU A 64 5.37 -11.95 12.20
CA LEU A 64 6.05 -13.24 12.30
C LEU A 64 7.17 -13.23 13.35
N LYS A 65 7.98 -12.16 13.39
CA LYS A 65 9.07 -11.99 14.36
C LYS A 65 8.53 -11.95 15.80
N GLU A 66 7.42 -11.26 16.02
CA GLU A 66 6.80 -11.14 17.35
C GLU A 66 6.21 -12.48 17.82
N ASN A 67 5.54 -13.23 16.94
CA ASN A 67 5.06 -14.58 17.24
C ASN A 67 6.21 -15.54 17.61
N LYS A 68 7.32 -15.50 16.85
CA LYS A 68 8.50 -16.33 17.13
C LYS A 68 9.13 -15.99 18.48
N GLN A 69 9.18 -14.70 18.85
CA GLN A 69 9.67 -14.27 20.16
C GLN A 69 8.76 -14.71 21.30
N LYS A 70 7.43 -14.73 21.08
CA LYS A 70 6.46 -15.16 22.10
C LYS A 70 6.62 -16.66 22.41
N ILE A 71 6.72 -17.50 21.39
CA ILE A 71 6.93 -18.95 21.51
C ILE A 71 8.24 -19.25 22.25
N ASN A 72 9.35 -18.59 21.90
CA ASN A 72 10.63 -18.80 22.58
C ASN A 72 10.61 -18.39 24.07
N ARG A 73 9.73 -17.47 24.49
CA ARG A 73 9.58 -17.11 25.92
C ARG A 73 8.78 -18.15 26.70
N GLU A 74 7.85 -18.84 26.04
CA GLU A 74 7.07 -19.91 26.65
C GLU A 74 7.89 -21.20 26.81
N ILE A 75 8.74 -21.53 25.83
CA ILE A 75 9.64 -22.70 25.90
C ILE A 75 10.73 -22.54 26.98
N LYS A 76 11.08 -21.31 27.35
CA LYS A 76 12.15 -21.01 28.32
C LYS A 76 11.65 -20.84 29.76
N ARG A 77 10.35 -20.98 30.01
CA ARG A 77 9.74 -21.01 31.36
C ARG A 77 9.46 -22.43 31.78
#